data_AF-A0AAV5XNT6-F1
#
_entry.id   AF-A0AAV5XNT6-F1
#
_cell.length_a   1.000
_cell.length_b   1.000
_cell.length_c   1.000
_cell.angle_alpha   90.00
_cell.angle_beta   90.00
_cell.angle_gamma   90.00
#
_symmetry.space_group_name_H-M   'P 1'
#
loop_
_entity.id
_entity.type
_entity.pdbx_description
1 polymer ?
#
loop_
_entity_poly.entity_id
_entity_poly.type
_entity_poly.pdbx_seq_one_letter_code
_entity_poly.pdbx_strand_id
1 'polypeptide(L)'
;MPERRILKRQWATSEGWRDTKVGMWAWLLQRAAAVTLIAVIVLHLRNPFLRAVQAVLLGLVLLHALLGVRAILLDFGLPVRWHRALVLLAVAGGALCFAAFWWWRWY
;
A
#
# COMPACT_ATOMS: atom_id res chain seq x y z
N MET A 1 23.94 6.56 35.27
CA MET A 1 23.75 6.25 33.83
C MET A 1 22.42 5.50 33.69
N PRO A 2 21.35 6.10 33.14
CA PRO A 2 20.08 5.40 33.00
C PRO A 2 20.24 4.24 32.01
N GLU A 3 19.83 3.06 32.45
CA GLU A 3 19.89 1.80 31.73
C GLU A 3 19.10 1.92 30.42
N ARG A 4 19.78 1.71 29.28
CA ARG A 4 19.18 1.79 27.95
C ARG A 4 18.25 0.58 27.79
N ARG A 5 16.96 0.72 28.13
CA ARG A 5 15.95 -0.33 27.89
C ARG A 5 15.90 -0.64 26.40
N ILE A 6 16.54 -1.74 26.01
CA ILE A 6 16.36 -2.34 24.70
C ILE A 6 14.98 -2.97 24.71
N LEU A 7 13.98 -2.25 24.19
CA LEU A 7 12.66 -2.81 23.92
C LEU A 7 12.83 -3.88 22.84
N LYS A 8 13.11 -5.13 23.24
CA LYS A 8 13.01 -6.29 22.37
C LYS A 8 11.55 -6.38 21.95
N ARG A 9 11.22 -5.82 20.79
CA ARG A 9 9.89 -5.89 20.18
C ARG A 9 9.57 -7.38 20.00
N GLN A 10 8.81 -7.96 20.92
CA GLN A 10 8.33 -9.33 20.80
C GLN A 10 7.29 -9.33 19.68
N TRP A 11 7.56 -10.05 18.60
CA TRP A 11 6.77 -10.05 17.36
C TRP A 11 5.36 -10.67 17.56
N ALA A 12 5.11 -11.27 18.73
CA ALA A 12 3.99 -12.16 19.00
C ALA A 12 2.98 -11.66 20.06
N THR A 13 2.99 -10.38 20.46
CA THR A 13 1.96 -9.82 21.36
C THR A 13 0.97 -8.95 20.59
N SER A 14 -0.33 -9.14 20.82
CA SER A 14 -1.41 -8.39 20.17
C SER A 14 -1.33 -6.88 20.39
N GLU A 15 -0.73 -6.43 21.49
CA GLU A 15 -0.46 -5.03 21.80
C GLU A 15 0.59 -4.40 20.86
N GLY A 16 1.62 -5.15 20.46
CA GLY A 16 2.63 -4.69 19.50
C GLY A 16 2.09 -4.53 18.06
N TRP A 17 0.97 -5.20 17.75
CA TRP A 17 0.20 -5.05 16.51
C TRP A 17 -0.81 -3.89 16.59
N ARG A 18 -1.40 -3.64 17.77
CA ARG A 18 -2.33 -2.52 17.98
C ARG A 18 -1.65 -1.15 17.88
N ASP A 19 -0.37 -1.05 18.28
CA ASP A 19 0.41 0.20 18.19
C ASP A 19 1.21 0.32 16.87
N THR A 20 0.74 -0.35 15.82
CA THR A 20 1.37 -0.30 14.51
C THR A 20 1.18 1.08 13.89
N LYS A 21 2.25 1.89 13.90
CA LYS A 21 2.29 3.21 13.26
C LYS A 21 1.80 3.12 11.81
N VAL A 22 0.99 4.10 11.37
CA VAL A 22 0.44 4.23 10.01
C VAL A 22 1.46 3.95 8.89
N GLY A 23 2.73 4.33 9.10
CA GLY A 23 3.81 4.04 8.16
C GLY A 23 4.12 2.54 7.97
N MET A 24 3.99 1.71 9.02
CA MET A 24 4.22 0.27 8.94
C MET A 24 3.08 -0.45 8.22
N TRP A 25 1.82 0.00 8.36
CA TRP A 25 0.70 -0.51 7.56
C TRP A 25 0.86 -0.16 6.08
N ALA A 26 1.20 1.09 5.76
CA ALA A 26 1.50 1.50 4.39
C ALA A 26 2.65 0.67 3.80
N TRP A 27 3.69 0.42 4.60
CA TRP A 27 4.78 -0.46 4.22
C TRP A 27 4.28 -1.87 3.92
N LEU A 28 3.53 -2.50 4.82
CA LEU A 28 3.09 -3.89 4.68
C LEU A 28 2.14 -4.07 3.49
N LEU A 29 1.18 -3.16 3.31
CA LEU A 29 0.24 -3.17 2.19
C LEU A 29 0.97 -3.07 0.85
N GLN A 30 2.00 -2.23 0.75
CA GLN A 30 2.81 -2.13 -0.47
C GLN A 30 3.55 -3.45 -0.80
N ARG A 31 4.03 -4.18 0.21
CA ARG A 31 4.73 -5.48 0.06
C ARG A 31 3.74 -6.56 -0.37
N ALA A 32 2.61 -6.65 0.34
CA ALA A 32 1.55 -7.58 -0.01
C ALA A 32 1.06 -7.33 -1.43
N ALA A 33 0.82 -6.07 -1.82
CA ALA A 33 0.41 -5.71 -3.17
C ALA A 33 1.43 -6.14 -4.23
N ALA A 34 2.73 -5.92 -4.00
CA ALA A 34 3.78 -6.34 -4.92
C ALA A 34 3.80 -7.87 -5.13
N VAL A 35 3.70 -8.64 -4.04
CA VAL A 35 3.70 -10.11 -4.10
C VAL A 35 2.43 -10.62 -4.79
N THR A 36 1.26 -10.08 -4.43
CA THR A 36 -0.02 -10.46 -5.05
C THR A 36 -0.05 -10.09 -6.53
N LEU A 37 0.57 -8.97 -6.94
CA LEU A 37 0.67 -8.56 -8.35
C LEU A 37 1.33 -9.62 -9.21
N ILE A 38 2.36 -10.31 -8.71
CA ILE A 38 3.04 -11.39 -9.47
C ILE A 38 2.01 -12.45 -9.89
N ALA A 39 1.18 -12.92 -8.95
CA ALA A 39 0.15 -13.93 -9.24
C ALA A 39 -0.95 -13.38 -10.16
N VAL A 40 -1.44 -12.16 -9.89
CA VAL A 40 -2.53 -11.55 -10.66
C VAL A 40 -2.11 -11.26 -12.10
N ILE A 41 -0.86 -10.88 -12.34
CA ILE A 41 -0.30 -10.69 -13.68
C ILE A 41 -0.32 -12.01 -14.46
N VAL A 42 0.09 -13.13 -13.85
CA VAL A 42 0.00 -14.45 -14.51
C VAL A 42 -1.44 -14.80 -14.86
N LEU A 43 -2.39 -14.55 -13.96
CA LEU A 43 -3.81 -14.78 -14.24
C LEU A 43 -4.33 -13.90 -15.38
N HIS A 44 -3.92 -12.64 -15.40
CA HIS A 44 -4.30 -11.68 -16.44
C HIS A 44 -3.73 -12.09 -17.81
N LEU A 45 -2.48 -12.54 -17.87
CA LEU A 45 -1.86 -13.01 -19.11
C LEU A 45 -2.51 -14.29 -19.64
N ARG A 46 -3.01 -15.18 -18.76
CA ARG A 46 -3.74 -16.39 -19.17
C ARG A 46 -5.12 -16.09 -19.73
N ASN A 47 -5.87 -15.19 -19.11
CA ASN A 47 -7.17 -14.77 -19.59
C ASN A 47 -7.40 -13.28 -19.27
N PRO A 48 -7.09 -12.38 -20.22
CA PRO A 48 -7.17 -10.95 -19.97
C PRO A 48 -8.61 -10.46 -19.87
N PHE A 49 -9.62 -11.24 -20.28
CA PHE A 49 -11.03 -10.82 -20.33
C PHE A 49 -11.77 -10.98 -19.00
N LEU A 50 -11.17 -11.61 -17.98
CA LEU A 50 -11.76 -11.74 -16.66
C LEU A 50 -11.83 -10.37 -15.98
N ARG A 51 -13.02 -9.76 -15.96
CA ARG A 51 -13.25 -8.44 -15.36
C ARG A 51 -12.75 -8.33 -13.92
N ALA A 52 -12.97 -9.38 -13.11
CA ALA A 52 -12.49 -9.42 -11.74
C ALA A 52 -10.95 -9.33 -11.65
N VAL A 53 -10.24 -10.03 -12.54
CA VAL A 53 -8.77 -9.98 -12.60
C VAL A 53 -8.30 -8.59 -13.04
N GLN A 54 -8.96 -7.97 -14.01
CA GLN A 54 -8.65 -6.59 -14.43
C GLN A 54 -8.84 -5.58 -13.30
N ALA A 55 -9.94 -5.69 -12.55
CA ALA A 55 -10.22 -4.82 -11.40
C ALA A 55 -9.15 -4.99 -10.31
N VAL A 56 -8.85 -6.24 -9.93
CA VAL A 56 -7.82 -6.53 -8.92
C VAL A 56 -6.44 -6.03 -9.39
N LEU A 57 -6.09 -6.28 -10.66
CA LEU A 57 -4.84 -5.79 -11.24
C LEU A 57 -4.74 -4.27 -11.15
N LEU A 58 -5.76 -3.54 -11.62
CA LEU A 58 -5.79 -2.08 -11.57
C LEU A 58 -5.66 -1.56 -10.13
N GLY A 59 -6.45 -2.11 -9.20
CA GLY A 59 -6.43 -1.71 -7.80
C GLY A 59 -5.06 -1.93 -7.15
N LEU A 60 -4.46 -3.10 -7.37
CA LEU A 60 -3.15 -3.42 -6.81
C LEU A 60 -2.02 -2.59 -7.41
N VAL A 61 -2.04 -2.33 -8.72
CA VAL A 61 -1.07 -1.45 -9.39
C VAL A 61 -1.15 -0.03 -8.81
N LEU A 62 -2.35 0.54 -8.69
CA LEU A 62 -2.54 1.88 -8.13
C LEU A 62 -2.09 1.96 -6.67
N LEU A 63 -2.47 0.98 -5.85
CA LEU A 63 -2.07 0.91 -4.45
C LEU A 63 -0.54 0.82 -4.30
N HIS A 64 0.09 -0.10 -5.03
CA HIS A 64 1.53 -0.31 -5.00
C HIS A 64 2.30 0.95 -5.45
N ALA A 65 1.89 1.51 -6.60
CA ALA A 65 2.56 2.66 -7.19
C ALA A 65 2.45 3.90 -6.30
N LEU A 66 1.25 4.25 -5.80
CA LEU A 66 1.05 5.46 -5.01
C LEU A 66 1.68 5.37 -3.61
N LEU A 67 1.65 4.20 -2.96
CA LEU A 67 2.40 3.98 -1.73
C LEU A 67 3.91 4.01 -1.97
N GLY A 68 4.38 3.56 -3.13
CA GLY A 68 5.77 3.67 -3.57
C GLY A 68 6.21 5.12 -3.80
N VAL A 69 5.39 5.94 -4.49
CA VAL A 69 5.64 7.37 -4.66
C VAL A 69 5.71 8.07 -3.30
N ARG A 70 4.81 7.75 -2.36
CA ARG A 70 4.90 8.24 -0.98
C ARG A 70 6.24 7.90 -0.33
N ALA A 71 6.74 6.67 -0.49
CA ALA A 71 8.03 6.27 0.08
C ALA A 71 9.16 7.11 -0.51
N ILE A 72 9.21 7.24 -1.84
CA ILE A 72 10.19 8.06 -2.56
C ILE A 72 10.18 9.52 -2.06
N LEU A 73 8.99 10.14 -1.92
CA LEU A 73 8.88 11.52 -1.42
C LEU A 73 9.45 11.69 0.00
N LEU A 74 9.26 10.69 0.86
CA LEU A 74 9.82 10.70 2.21
C LEU A 74 11.34 10.50 2.20
N ASP A 75 11.85 9.66 1.29
CA ASP A 75 13.29 9.44 1.09
C ASP A 75 14.00 10.72 0.58
N PHE A 76 13.30 11.57 -0.18
CA PHE A 76 13.76 12.90 -0.58
C PHE A 76 13.70 13.98 0.53
N GLY A 77 13.35 13.59 1.76
CA GLY A 77 13.42 14.48 2.93
C GLY A 77 12.14 15.25 3.24
N LEU A 78 10.99 14.84 2.68
CA LEU A 78 9.71 15.46 3.01
C LEU A 78 9.41 15.32 4.52
N PRO A 79 8.97 16.38 5.22
CA PRO A 79 8.82 16.36 6.68
C PRO A 79 7.87 15.26 7.19
N VAL A 80 8.24 14.61 8.30
CA VAL A 80 7.48 13.50 8.91
C VAL A 80 6.03 13.86 9.24
N ARG A 81 5.71 15.14 9.50
CA ARG A 81 4.32 15.63 9.69
C ARG A 81 3.38 15.27 8.53
N TRP A 82 3.92 15.09 7.32
CA TRP A 82 3.16 14.70 6.14
C TRP A 82 2.84 13.20 6.07
N HIS A 83 3.38 12.35 6.94
CA HIS A 83 3.20 10.89 6.85
C HIS A 83 1.73 10.45 6.71
N ARG A 84 0.84 10.99 7.54
CA ARG A 84 -0.59 10.62 7.54
C ARG A 84 -1.30 11.17 6.31
N ALA A 85 -1.03 12.43 5.95
CA ALA A 85 -1.60 13.07 4.77
C ALA A 85 -1.21 12.33 3.49
N LEU A 86 0.06 11.92 3.34
CA LEU A 86 0.52 11.17 2.18
C LEU A 86 -0.12 9.78 2.07
N VAL A 87 -0.35 9.09 3.20
CA VAL A 87 -1.09 7.81 3.16
C VAL A 87 -2.52 8.04 2.70
N LEU A 88 -3.20 9.05 3.24
CA LEU A 88 -4.56 9.38 2.85
C LEU A 88 -4.65 9.76 1.37
N LEU A 89 -3.74 10.63 0.90
CA LEU A 89 -3.67 11.04 -0.51
C LEU A 89 -3.38 9.86 -1.44
N ALA A 90 -2.48 8.95 -1.06
CA ALA A 90 -2.19 7.76 -1.86
C ALA A 90 -3.41 6.84 -1.96
N VAL A 91 -4.11 6.57 -0.85
CA VAL A 91 -5.29 5.68 -0.84
C VAL A 91 -6.48 6.33 -1.53
N ALA A 92 -6.79 7.58 -1.20
CA ALA A 92 -7.90 8.32 -1.81
C ALA A 92 -7.66 8.56 -3.30
N GLY A 93 -6.45 8.98 -3.68
CA GLY A 93 -6.06 9.13 -5.08
C GLY A 93 -6.16 7.82 -5.85
N GLY A 94 -5.71 6.71 -5.26
CA GLY A 94 -5.86 5.37 -5.85
C GLY A 94 -7.32 4.98 -6.04
N ALA A 95 -8.18 5.21 -5.04
CA ALA A 95 -9.61 4.92 -5.13
C ALA A 95 -10.32 5.78 -6.18
N LEU A 96 -9.99 7.07 -6.26
CA LEU A 96 -10.54 7.99 -7.27
C LEU A 96 -10.12 7.59 -8.69
N CYS A 97 -8.83 7.33 -8.90
CA CYS A 97 -8.32 6.86 -10.20
C CYS A 97 -8.96 5.53 -10.60
N PHE A 98 -9.09 4.60 -9.65
CA PHE A 98 -9.78 3.32 -9.88
C PHE A 98 -11.23 3.57 -10.32
N ALA A 99 -11.99 4.34 -9.55
CA ALA A 99 -13.40 4.60 -9.83
C ALA A 99 -13.59 5.31 -11.18
N ALA A 100 -12.78 6.32 -11.47
CA ALA A 100 -12.85 7.07 -12.73
C ALA A 100 -12.55 6.18 -13.95
N PHE A 101 -11.45 5.41 -13.90
CA PHE A 101 -11.08 4.54 -15.00
C PHE A 101 -12.06 3.37 -15.16
N TRP A 102 -12.50 2.79 -14.04
CA TRP A 102 -13.45 1.67 -14.05
C TRP A 102 -14.81 2.11 -14.59
N TRP A 103 -15.28 3.29 -14.18
CA TRP A 103 -16.51 3.89 -14.71
C TRP A 103 -16.40 4.06 -16.22
N TRP A 104 -15.41 4.83 -16.69
CA TRP A 104 -15.21 5.11 -18.12
C TRP A 104 -15.07 3.85 -18.99
N ARG A 105 -14.47 2.78 -18.45
CA ARG A 105 -14.24 1.54 -19.20
C ARG A 105 -15.52 0.69 -19.36
N TRP A 106 -16.50 0.83 -18.48
CA TRP A 106 -17.62 -0.12 -18.36
C TRP A 106 -19.02 0.50 -18.36
N TYR A 107 -19.13 1.82 -18.22
CA TYR A 107 -20.39 2.58 -18.22
C TYR A 107 -20.28 3.79 -19.13
#